data_AF-A0A1G8ATI4-F1
#
_entry.id   AF-A0A1G8ATI4-F1
#
_cell.length_a   1.000
_cell.length_b   1.000
_cell.length_c   1.000
_cell.angle_alpha   90.00
_cell.angle_beta   90.00
_cell.angle_gamma   90.00
#
_symmetry.space_group_name_H-M   'P 1'
#
loop_
_entity.id
_entity.type
_entity.pdbx_description
1 polymer ?
#
loop_
_entity_poly.entity_id
_entity_poly.type
_entity_poly.pdbx_seq_one_letter_code
_entity_poly.pdbx_strand_id
1 'polypeptide(L)'
;MKRYFVKKEIEYQCQESTCQATFHWTVSFCPFCGTKQTVVKVKIMSPQFEVKNVDGNTPFPMSDQTRIVASSERDDRGMRGRALPDPVLLDDGQKKYSIHIVDSISNSYCDSVSFSALLRYGKSTLGLDTRRVESILSVALQRLNVVNEKALLDELDGLLHVFTDTEKKLDNKSRVDALQSVCKPRPGAMKGVDPEIAERYINDFCRKHSVMQRSGIWGWKIL
;
A
#
# COMPACT_ATOMS: atom_id res chain seq x y z
N MET A 1 -23.11 -39.32 5.99
CA MET A 1 -23.43 -37.97 5.46
C MET A 1 -22.83 -37.86 4.06
N LYS A 2 -23.65 -37.81 3.00
CA LYS A 2 -23.18 -37.74 1.60
C LYS A 2 -22.68 -36.32 1.29
N ARG A 3 -21.43 -36.16 0.84
CA ARG A 3 -20.85 -34.88 0.39
C ARG A 3 -21.21 -34.66 -1.09
N TYR A 4 -21.88 -33.55 -1.41
CA TYR A 4 -22.15 -33.16 -2.78
C TYR A 4 -21.08 -32.17 -3.24
N PHE A 5 -20.34 -32.50 -4.29
CA PHE A 5 -19.36 -31.61 -4.91
C PHE A 5 -19.94 -31.08 -6.22
N VAL A 6 -20.13 -29.76 -6.30
CA VAL A 6 -20.54 -29.10 -7.55
C VAL A 6 -19.27 -28.66 -8.28
N LYS A 7 -18.93 -29.36 -9.36
CA LYS A 7 -17.80 -29.02 -10.23
C LYS A 7 -18.28 -27.98 -11.24
N LYS A 8 -17.72 -26.77 -11.23
CA LYS A 8 -17.96 -25.75 -12.26
C LYS A 8 -16.63 -25.30 -12.83
N GLU A 9 -16.50 -25.38 -14.15
CA GLU A 9 -15.38 -24.87 -14.93
C GLU A 9 -15.81 -23.55 -15.57
N ILE A 10 -14.93 -22.55 -15.54
CA ILE A 10 -15.11 -21.29 -16.28
C ILE A 10 -13.85 -21.13 -17.11
N GLU A 11 -14.04 -21.01 -18.41
CA GLU A 11 -12.99 -20.84 -19.40
C GLU A 11 -12.79 -19.34 -19.66
N TYR A 12 -11.56 -18.85 -19.55
CA TYR A 12 -11.20 -17.49 -19.92
C TYR A 12 -10.28 -17.56 -21.15
N GLN A 13 -10.68 -16.90 -22.24
CA GLN A 13 -9.81 -16.68 -23.40
C GLN A 13 -8.99 -15.41 -23.19
N CYS A 14 -7.66 -15.53 -23.26
CA CYS A 14 -6.74 -14.40 -23.44
C CYS A 14 -6.06 -14.53 -24.80
N GLN A 15 -6.16 -13.47 -25.60
CA GLN A 15 -5.31 -13.14 -26.75
C GLN A 15 -4.32 -12.08 -26.23
N GLU A 16 -3.01 -12.09 -26.46
CA GLU A 16 -2.13 -12.82 -27.39
C GLU A 16 -0.83 -13.19 -26.64
N SER A 17 -0.19 -14.30 -27.05
CA SER A 17 1.03 -14.95 -26.48
C SER A 17 0.84 -15.90 -25.26
N THR A 18 -0.14 -16.80 -25.41
CA THR A 18 -0.23 -18.19 -24.88
C THR A 18 0.53 -18.57 -23.60
N CYS A 19 -0.17 -18.46 -22.46
CA CYS A 19 -0.12 -19.45 -21.40
C CYS A 19 -1.56 -19.95 -21.16
N GLN A 20 -1.91 -21.13 -21.69
CA GLN A 20 -3.15 -21.80 -21.30
C GLN A 20 -2.92 -22.40 -19.91
N ALA A 21 -3.40 -21.72 -18.88
CA ALA A 21 -3.46 -22.28 -17.54
C ALA A 21 -4.92 -22.65 -17.21
N THR A 22 -5.22 -23.95 -17.25
CA THR A 22 -6.49 -24.47 -16.76
C THR A 22 -6.39 -24.59 -15.24
N PHE A 23 -7.08 -23.72 -14.50
CA PHE A 23 -7.08 -23.75 -13.04
C PHE A 23 -8.19 -24.68 -12.54
N HIS A 24 -7.80 -25.85 -12.02
CA HIS A 24 -8.72 -26.62 -11.20
C HIS A 24 -8.86 -25.95 -9.83
N TRP A 25 -10.05 -25.45 -9.57
CA TRP A 25 -10.43 -24.93 -8.26
C TRP A 25 -11.54 -25.78 -7.68
N THR A 26 -11.49 -26.00 -6.36
CA THR A 26 -12.54 -26.72 -5.63
C THR A 26 -13.17 -25.75 -4.65
N VAL A 27 -14.49 -25.60 -4.76
CA VAL A 27 -15.28 -24.87 -3.78
C VAL A 27 -15.80 -25.89 -2.76
N SER A 28 -15.38 -25.73 -1.52
CA SER A 28 -15.85 -26.54 -0.40
C SER A 28 -16.55 -25.65 0.61
N PHE A 29 -17.67 -26.12 1.13
CA PHE A 29 -18.39 -25.43 2.20
C PHE A 29 -18.02 -26.08 3.52
N CYS A 30 -17.66 -25.25 4.51
CA CYS A 30 -17.45 -25.75 5.87
C CYS A 30 -18.81 -26.26 6.42
N PRO A 31 -18.91 -27.53 6.84
CA PRO A 31 -20.18 -28.10 7.29
C PRO A 31 -20.66 -27.53 8.63
N PHE A 32 -19.81 -26.80 9.37
CA PHE A 32 -20.14 -26.26 10.69
C PHE A 32 -20.58 -24.79 10.66
N CYS A 33 -19.98 -23.96 9.82
CA CYS A 33 -20.26 -22.52 9.78
C CYS A 33 -20.78 -22.00 8.44
N GLY A 34 -20.91 -22.85 7.42
CA GLY A 34 -21.40 -22.46 6.09
C GLY A 34 -20.45 -21.54 5.30
N THR A 35 -19.30 -21.17 5.87
CA THR A 35 -18.33 -20.29 5.22
C THR A 35 -17.77 -20.97 3.97
N LYS A 36 -17.84 -20.27 2.84
CA LYS A 36 -17.31 -20.73 1.54
C LYS A 36 -15.79 -20.72 1.60
N GLN A 37 -15.18 -21.89 1.48
CA GLN A 37 -13.74 -22.03 1.27
C GLN A 37 -13.47 -22.28 -0.20
N THR A 38 -12.51 -21.55 -0.76
CA THR A 38 -12.10 -21.70 -2.14
C THR A 38 -10.62 -21.98 -2.16
N VAL A 39 -10.25 -23.18 -2.62
CA VAL A 39 -8.85 -23.59 -2.75
C VAL A 39 -8.50 -23.60 -4.24
N VAL A 40 -7.53 -22.78 -4.60
CA VAL A 40 -6.96 -22.73 -5.95
C VAL A 40 -5.59 -23.41 -5.89
N LYS A 41 -5.42 -24.52 -6.61
CA LYS A 41 -4.11 -25.14 -6.79
C LYS A 41 -3.53 -24.66 -8.10
N VAL A 42 -2.48 -23.84 -8.03
CA VAL A 42 -1.75 -23.37 -9.20
C VAL A 42 -0.55 -24.28 -9.41
N LYS A 43 -0.47 -24.92 -10.58
CA LYS A 43 0.74 -25.62 -11.03
C LYS A 43 1.41 -24.77 -12.10
N ILE A 44 2.46 -24.05 -11.72
CA ILE A 44 3.25 -23.25 -12.65
C ILE A 44 4.20 -24.20 -13.38
N MET A 45 3.97 -24.41 -14.67
CA MET A 45 4.92 -25.13 -15.52
C MET A 45 5.83 -24.09 -16.16
N SER A 46 7.11 -24.09 -15.78
CA SER A 46 8.10 -23.27 -16.48
C SER A 46 8.33 -23.83 -17.88
N PRO A 47 8.44 -23.00 -18.93
CA PRO A 47 8.80 -23.48 -20.25
C PRO A 47 10.18 -24.13 -20.17
N GLN A 48 10.30 -25.35 -20.69
CA GLN A 48 11.60 -25.94 -20.92
C GLN A 48 12.24 -25.20 -22.09
N PHE A 49 13.25 -24.39 -21.80
CA PHE A 49 14.10 -23.82 -22.83
C PHE A 49 14.97 -24.94 -23.39
N GLU A 50 14.63 -25.45 -24.57
CA GLU A 50 15.59 -26.20 -25.37
C GLU A 50 16.69 -25.22 -25.82
N VAL A 51 17.86 -25.36 -25.21
CA VAL A 51 19.07 -24.67 -25.65
C VAL A 51 19.46 -25.27 -27.00
N LYS A 52 19.06 -24.62 -28.09
CA LYS A 52 19.70 -24.83 -29.39
C LYS A 52 21.11 -24.27 -29.29
N ASN A 53 22.11 -25.16 -29.22
CA ASN A 53 23.49 -24.81 -29.49
C ASN A 53 23.57 -24.27 -30.92
N VAL A 54 23.74 -22.95 -31.04
CA VAL A 54 24.06 -22.30 -32.32
C VAL A 54 25.58 -22.21 -32.38
N ASP A 55 26.16 -23.10 -33.18
CA ASP A 55 27.56 -23.05 -33.56
C ASP A 55 27.86 -21.76 -34.36
N GLY A 56 28.89 -21.05 -33.91
CA GLY A 56 29.96 -20.53 -34.75
C GLY A 56 29.65 -19.55 -35.88
N ASN A 57 30.22 -18.35 -35.72
CA ASN A 57 30.56 -17.37 -36.76
C ASN A 57 29.46 -16.44 -37.28
N THR A 58 29.42 -15.23 -36.70
CA THR A 58 29.03 -14.03 -37.46
C THR A 58 29.89 -12.85 -37.00
N PRO A 59 30.62 -12.16 -37.91
CA PRO A 59 31.47 -11.02 -37.56
C PRO A 59 30.63 -9.73 -37.40
N PHE A 60 30.97 -8.96 -36.38
CA PHE A 60 30.41 -7.63 -36.12
C PHE A 60 30.92 -6.59 -37.15
N PRO A 61 30.05 -5.74 -37.72
CA PRO A 61 30.50 -4.57 -38.46
C PRO A 61 30.79 -3.40 -37.51
N MET A 62 31.99 -2.82 -37.65
CA MET A 62 32.35 -1.49 -37.14
C MET A 62 31.54 -0.41 -37.88
N SER A 63 31.05 0.60 -37.16
CA SER A 63 30.62 1.87 -37.78
C SER A 63 30.77 3.04 -36.81
N ASP A 64 31.77 3.86 -37.14
CA ASP A 64 31.95 5.31 -37.07
C ASP A 64 31.51 6.23 -35.91
N GLN A 65 32.50 7.09 -35.65
CA GLN A 65 32.51 8.35 -34.92
C GLN A 65 31.49 9.37 -35.41
N THR A 66 30.97 10.18 -34.48
CA THR A 66 30.70 11.59 -34.78
C THR A 66 30.98 12.46 -33.54
N ARG A 67 31.96 13.36 -33.69
CA ARG A 67 32.24 14.52 -32.81
C ARG A 67 31.30 15.67 -33.19
N ILE A 68 30.70 16.37 -32.21
CA ILE A 68 30.39 17.83 -32.25
C ILE A 68 30.44 18.34 -30.80
N VAL A 69 31.54 18.98 -30.37
CA VAL A 69 31.79 20.44 -30.19
C VAL A 69 31.06 21.08 -28.99
N ALA A 70 31.89 21.80 -28.23
CA ALA A 70 31.65 22.47 -26.96
C ALA A 70 30.78 23.72 -27.04
N SER A 71 30.21 24.11 -25.90
CA SER A 71 29.97 25.51 -25.53
C SER A 71 30.08 25.63 -24.02
N SER A 72 31.11 26.34 -23.56
CA SER A 72 31.21 26.80 -22.18
C SER A 72 30.42 28.08 -22.03
N GLU A 73 29.63 28.22 -20.98
CA GLU A 73 29.50 29.51 -20.29
C GLU A 73 29.53 29.27 -18.78
N ARG A 74 30.47 29.99 -18.16
CA ARG A 74 30.67 30.10 -16.73
C ARG A 74 29.53 30.93 -16.17
N ASP A 75 28.95 30.49 -15.06
CA ASP A 75 28.38 31.44 -14.11
C ASP A 75 28.87 31.10 -12.71
N ASP A 76 29.70 32.01 -12.21
CA ASP A 76 30.43 31.96 -10.96
C ASP A 76 29.61 32.70 -9.90
N ARG A 77 28.85 31.95 -9.09
CA ARG A 77 28.33 32.45 -7.82
C ARG A 77 28.46 31.40 -6.74
N GLY A 78 29.41 31.68 -5.83
CA GLY A 78 29.72 30.90 -4.65
C GLY A 78 28.50 30.52 -3.83
N MET A 79 28.18 29.23 -3.84
CA MET A 79 27.32 28.59 -2.87
C MET A 79 28.24 27.81 -1.93
N ARG A 80 28.32 28.25 -0.67
CA ARG A 80 29.04 27.53 0.39
C ARG A 80 28.59 26.07 0.35
N GLY A 81 29.52 25.18 0.04
CA GLY A 81 29.30 23.75 -0.01
C GLY A 81 28.76 23.25 1.33
N ARG A 82 27.44 23.04 1.39
CA ARG A 82 26.93 21.93 2.21
C ARG A 82 27.50 20.70 1.54
N ALA A 83 28.50 20.09 2.18
CA ALA A 83 28.96 18.77 1.81
C ALA A 83 27.72 17.90 1.60
N LEU A 84 27.50 17.49 0.35
CA LEU A 84 26.50 16.47 0.03
C LEU A 84 26.86 15.26 0.91
N PRO A 85 25.92 14.74 1.72
CA PRO A 85 26.20 13.58 2.53
C PRO A 85 26.68 12.45 1.62
N ASP A 86 27.79 11.84 2.02
CA ASP A 86 28.48 10.79 1.29
C ASP A 86 27.49 9.67 0.92
N PRO A 87 27.35 9.28 -0.37
CA PRO A 87 26.35 8.28 -0.80
C PRO A 87 26.48 6.94 -0.06
N VAL A 88 27.68 6.63 0.43
CA VAL A 88 28.02 5.37 1.10
C VAL A 88 27.40 5.29 2.51
N LEU A 89 27.23 6.41 3.21
CA LEU A 89 26.60 6.43 4.55
C LEU A 89 25.07 6.30 4.49
N LEU A 90 24.47 6.72 3.39
CA LEU A 90 23.02 6.66 3.17
C LEU A 90 22.51 5.21 3.01
N ASP A 91 23.30 4.34 2.39
CA ASP A 91 22.90 2.95 2.13
C ASP A 91 22.81 2.11 3.41
N ASP A 92 23.76 2.27 4.35
CA ASP A 92 23.74 1.57 5.63
C ASP A 92 22.58 2.04 6.53
N GLY A 93 22.32 3.35 6.57
CA GLY A 93 21.20 3.93 7.30
C GLY A 93 19.84 3.45 6.78
N GLN A 94 19.69 3.37 5.46
CA GLN A 94 18.45 2.89 4.83
C GLN A 94 18.21 1.40 5.10
N LYS A 95 19.25 0.56 5.07
CA LYS A 95 19.16 -0.86 5.43
C LYS A 95 18.76 -1.04 6.89
N LYS A 96 19.42 -0.35 7.81
CA LYS A 96 19.08 -0.35 9.25
C LYS A 96 17.64 0.08 9.50
N TYR A 97 17.17 1.12 8.79
CA TYR A 97 15.79 1.57 8.91
C TYR A 97 14.80 0.54 8.39
N SER A 98 15.08 -0.08 7.24
CA SER A 98 14.22 -1.09 6.64
C SER A 98 14.07 -2.33 7.53
N ILE A 99 15.16 -2.80 8.15
CA ILE A 99 15.13 -3.91 9.11
C ILE A 99 14.28 -3.52 10.32
N HIS A 100 14.52 -2.34 10.89
CA HIS A 100 13.75 -1.88 12.06
C HIS A 100 12.25 -1.73 11.77
N ILE A 101 11.85 -1.33 10.55
CA ILE A 101 10.45 -1.30 10.13
C ILE A 101 9.85 -2.71 10.23
N VAL A 102 10.51 -3.70 9.63
CA VAL A 102 10.03 -5.09 9.63
C VAL A 102 9.93 -5.64 11.07
N ASP A 103 10.94 -5.40 11.90
CA ASP A 103 10.98 -5.89 13.28
C ASP A 103 9.94 -5.23 14.20
N SER A 104 9.56 -3.99 13.90
CA SER A 104 8.60 -3.23 14.72
C SER A 104 7.14 -3.52 14.37
N ILE A 105 6.87 -4.14 13.22
CA ILE A 105 5.50 -4.38 12.75
C ILE A 105 5.05 -5.76 13.19
N SER A 106 3.90 -5.81 13.86
CA SER A 106 3.24 -7.05 14.22
C SER A 106 1.90 -7.19 13.48
N ASN A 107 1.54 -8.42 13.11
CA ASN A 107 0.23 -8.75 12.53
C ASN A 107 -0.18 -7.90 11.30
N SER A 108 0.80 -7.52 10.48
CA SER A 108 0.61 -6.68 9.29
C SER A 108 -0.15 -5.37 9.56
N TYR A 109 0.05 -4.79 10.74
CA TYR A 109 -0.60 -3.56 11.17
C TYR A 109 0.39 -2.60 11.81
N CYS A 110 0.36 -1.34 11.38
CA CYS A 110 1.13 -0.25 11.96
C CYS A 110 0.14 0.77 12.54
N ASP A 111 -0.03 0.72 13.85
CA ASP A 111 -0.82 1.70 14.60
C ASP A 111 -0.12 3.08 14.63
N SER A 112 -0.85 4.12 15.02
CA SER A 112 -0.34 5.50 15.04
C SER A 112 0.86 5.71 15.97
N VAL A 113 0.97 4.94 17.06
CA VAL A 113 2.09 5.02 18.02
C VAL A 113 3.34 4.42 17.40
N SER A 114 3.22 3.21 16.84
CA SER A 114 4.26 2.51 16.09
C SER A 114 4.74 3.33 14.90
N PHE A 115 3.82 3.94 14.15
CA PHE A 115 4.14 4.83 13.03
C PHE A 115 4.97 6.03 13.50
N SER A 116 4.55 6.68 14.59
CA SER A 116 5.26 7.84 15.14
C SER A 116 6.65 7.48 15.67
N ALA A 117 6.80 6.29 16.26
CA ALA A 117 8.08 5.77 16.72
C ALA A 117 9.04 5.49 15.54
N LEU A 118 8.54 4.81 14.50
CA LEU A 118 9.29 4.55 13.27
C LEU A 118 9.70 5.85 12.57
N LEU A 119 8.80 6.82 12.49
CA LEU A 119 9.08 8.13 11.91
C LEU A 119 10.21 8.87 12.65
N ARG A 120 10.19 8.82 13.99
CA ARG A 120 11.26 9.41 14.83
C ARG A 120 12.59 8.71 14.61
N TYR A 121 12.60 7.38 14.60
CA TYR A 121 13.80 6.59 14.37
C TYR A 121 14.36 6.80 12.96
N GLY A 122 13.50 6.84 11.93
CA GLY A 122 13.92 7.13 10.56
C GLY A 122 14.52 8.53 10.42
N LYS A 123 13.97 9.53 11.12
CA LYS A 123 14.54 10.89 11.15
C LYS A 123 15.95 10.92 11.74
N SER A 124 16.18 10.22 12.86
CA SER A 124 17.50 10.15 13.48
C SER A 124 18.50 9.35 12.65
N THR A 125 18.07 8.26 12.02
CA THR A 125 18.95 7.32 11.32
C THR A 125 19.29 7.77 9.90
N LEU A 126 18.34 8.40 9.19
CA LEU A 126 18.54 8.82 7.80
C LEU A 126 19.00 10.28 7.67
N GLY A 127 18.85 11.10 8.72
CA GLY A 127 19.16 12.54 8.65
C GLY A 127 18.30 13.33 7.67
N LEU A 128 17.12 12.80 7.31
CA LEU A 128 16.18 13.41 6.37
C LEU A 128 15.11 14.23 7.09
N ASP A 129 14.43 15.11 6.35
CA ASP A 129 13.25 15.81 6.88
C ASP A 129 12.08 14.86 7.11
N THR A 130 11.17 15.25 8.01
CA THR A 130 10.04 14.42 8.42
C THR A 130 9.17 13.98 7.25
N ARG A 131 8.92 14.84 6.25
CA ARG A 131 8.05 14.51 5.11
C ARG A 131 8.67 13.43 4.22
N ARG A 132 9.99 13.51 4.00
CA ARG A 132 10.72 12.46 3.27
C ARG A 132 10.71 11.14 4.01
N VAL A 133 10.97 11.14 5.31
CA VAL A 133 10.94 9.89 6.12
C VAL A 133 9.53 9.30 6.15
N GLU A 134 8.50 10.13 6.26
CA GLU A 134 7.10 9.69 6.21
C GLU A 134 6.74 9.05 4.86
N SER A 135 7.24 9.62 3.76
CA SER A 135 7.06 9.06 2.41
C SER A 135 7.76 7.71 2.27
N ILE A 136 9.01 7.60 2.74
CA ILE A 136 9.78 6.35 2.72
C ILE A 136 9.07 5.28 3.56
N LEU A 137 8.63 5.62 4.76
CA LEU A 137 7.91 4.72 5.65
C LEU A 137 6.61 4.24 5.00
N SER A 138 5.82 5.15 4.43
CA SER A 138 4.56 4.80 3.78
C SER A 138 4.75 3.85 2.60
N VAL A 139 5.76 4.07 1.77
CA VAL A 139 6.11 3.17 0.66
C VAL A 139 6.60 1.82 1.18
N ALA A 140 7.38 1.79 2.26
CA ALA A 140 7.83 0.54 2.87
C ALA A 140 6.65 -0.28 3.42
N LEU A 141 5.73 0.35 4.16
CA LEU A 141 4.52 -0.29 4.67
C LEU A 141 3.65 -0.85 3.53
N GLN A 142 3.49 -0.07 2.45
CA GLN A 142 2.75 -0.52 1.28
C GLN A 142 3.38 -1.75 0.62
N ARG A 143 4.71 -1.78 0.46
CA ARG A 143 5.44 -2.94 -0.10
C ARG A 143 5.33 -4.19 0.76
N LEU A 144 5.27 -4.00 2.07
CA LEU A 144 5.08 -5.08 3.04
C LEU A 144 3.61 -5.51 3.18
N ASN A 145 2.68 -4.86 2.45
CA ASN A 145 1.24 -5.04 2.60
C ASN A 145 0.74 -4.83 4.04
N VAL A 146 1.38 -3.90 4.75
CA VAL A 146 1.07 -3.53 6.13
C VAL A 146 0.06 -2.39 6.13
N VAL A 147 -0.96 -2.51 6.97
CA VAL A 147 -1.94 -1.45 7.18
C VAL A 147 -1.28 -0.27 7.87
N ASN A 148 -1.36 0.91 7.27
CA ASN A 148 -0.93 2.17 7.88
C ASN A 148 -2.16 2.86 8.49
N GLU A 149 -2.35 2.72 9.81
CA GLU A 149 -3.49 3.31 10.51
C GLU A 149 -3.54 4.82 10.32
N LYS A 150 -2.39 5.51 10.47
CA LYS A 150 -2.32 6.97 10.31
C LYS A 150 -2.84 7.39 8.93
N ALA A 151 -2.37 6.76 7.86
CA ALA A 151 -2.79 7.12 6.51
C ALA A 151 -4.30 6.89 6.29
N LEU A 152 -4.87 5.82 6.85
CA LEU A 152 -6.30 5.57 6.77
C LEU A 152 -7.11 6.58 7.60
N LEU A 153 -6.60 7.01 8.75
CA LEU A 153 -7.22 8.07 9.55
C LEU A 153 -7.13 9.44 8.87
N ASP A 154 -6.03 9.74 8.17
CA ASP A 154 -5.89 10.96 7.36
C ASP A 154 -6.91 10.96 6.19
N GLU A 155 -7.17 9.81 5.58
CA GLU A 155 -8.22 9.67 4.57
C GLU A 155 -9.63 9.81 5.18
N LEU A 156 -9.85 9.26 6.38
CA LEU A 156 -11.11 9.43 7.12
C LEU A 156 -11.38 10.91 7.41
N ASP A 157 -10.37 11.65 7.88
CA ASP A 157 -10.44 13.10 8.11
C ASP A 157 -10.86 13.86 6.84
N GLY A 158 -10.22 13.54 5.71
CA GLY A 158 -10.57 14.12 4.41
C GLY A 158 -12.02 13.82 4.01
N LEU A 159 -12.50 12.59 4.19
CA LEU A 159 -13.89 12.21 3.91
C LEU A 159 -14.88 12.95 4.81
N LEU A 160 -14.57 13.09 6.09
CA LEU A 160 -15.41 13.82 7.04
C LEU A 160 -15.49 15.30 6.69
N HIS A 161 -14.39 15.92 6.26
CA HIS A 161 -14.39 17.28 5.73
C HIS A 161 -15.31 17.41 4.51
N VAL A 162 -15.22 16.49 3.55
CA VAL A 162 -16.10 16.48 2.37
C VAL A 162 -17.58 16.41 2.75
N PHE A 163 -17.94 15.62 3.77
CA PHE A 163 -19.34 15.52 4.20
C PHE A 163 -19.83 16.70 5.04
N THR A 164 -18.95 17.33 5.82
CA THR A 164 -19.37 18.21 6.91
C THR A 164 -19.00 19.68 6.71
N ASP A 165 -18.13 20.04 5.76
CA ASP A 165 -17.67 21.42 5.63
C ASP A 165 -18.78 22.39 5.22
N THR A 166 -19.76 21.95 4.45
CA THR A 166 -20.89 22.79 4.01
C THR A 166 -21.98 22.91 5.08
N GLU A 167 -22.46 21.78 5.61
CA GLU A 167 -23.67 21.77 6.47
C GLU A 167 -23.37 21.60 7.97
N LYS A 168 -22.12 21.28 8.34
CA LYS A 168 -21.71 20.91 9.70
C LYS A 168 -22.61 19.83 10.33
N LYS A 169 -23.07 18.91 9.50
CA LYS A 169 -23.90 17.77 9.86
C LYS A 169 -23.29 16.49 9.31
N LEU A 170 -23.29 15.44 10.13
CA LEU A 170 -22.93 14.09 9.72
C LEU A 170 -24.13 13.18 9.89
N ASP A 171 -24.78 12.83 8.79
CA ASP A 171 -25.88 11.87 8.81
C ASP A 171 -25.39 10.43 8.97
N ASN A 172 -26.32 9.52 9.31
CA ASN A 172 -25.99 8.13 9.60
C ASN A 172 -25.43 7.38 8.37
N LYS A 173 -25.88 7.74 7.16
CA LYS A 173 -25.40 7.13 5.93
C LYS A 173 -23.94 7.55 5.69
N SER A 174 -23.65 8.85 5.71
CA SER A 174 -22.27 9.36 5.55
C SER A 174 -21.33 8.82 6.62
N ARG A 175 -21.78 8.66 7.87
CA ARG A 175 -21.01 8.02 8.93
C ARG A 175 -20.67 6.56 8.60
N VAL A 176 -21.65 5.78 8.17
CA VAL A 176 -21.45 4.37 7.78
C VAL A 176 -20.53 4.28 6.56
N ASP A 177 -20.72 5.13 5.56
CA ASP A 177 -19.89 5.19 4.36
C ASP A 177 -18.43 5.51 4.71
N ALA A 178 -18.20 6.46 5.63
CA ALA A 178 -16.88 6.81 6.14
C ALA A 178 -16.22 5.67 6.93
N LEU A 179 -16.97 4.95 7.78
CA LEU A 179 -16.44 3.79 8.50
C LEU A 179 -16.08 2.66 7.53
N GLN A 180 -16.95 2.38 6.56
CA GLN A 180 -16.72 1.32 5.58
C GLN A 180 -15.50 1.58 4.69
N SER A 181 -15.18 2.85 4.38
CA SER A 181 -14.03 3.17 3.54
C SER A 181 -12.69 2.80 4.19
N VAL A 182 -12.59 2.90 5.53
CA VAL A 182 -11.33 2.69 6.27
C VAL A 182 -11.25 1.38 7.04
N CYS A 183 -12.39 0.84 7.48
CA CYS A 183 -12.44 -0.44 8.20
C CYS A 183 -12.41 -1.65 7.25
N LYS A 184 -12.75 -1.46 5.97
CA LYS A 184 -12.67 -2.53 4.98
C LYS A 184 -11.20 -2.82 4.62
N PRO A 185 -10.78 -4.09 4.57
CA PRO A 185 -9.43 -4.44 4.14
C PRO A 185 -9.16 -3.94 2.72
N ARG A 186 -8.01 -3.28 2.52
CA ARG A 186 -7.52 -2.88 1.20
C ARG A 186 -7.00 -4.08 0.41
N PRO A 187 -6.96 -4.02 -0.93
CA PRO A 187 -6.28 -5.05 -1.72
C PRO A 187 -4.86 -5.28 -1.21
N GLY A 188 -4.54 -6.51 -0.84
CA GLY A 188 -3.24 -6.90 -0.26
C GLY A 188 -3.17 -6.85 1.27
N ALA A 189 -4.01 -6.06 1.94
CA ALA A 189 -4.03 -5.97 3.40
C ALA A 189 -5.00 -6.98 4.03
N MET A 190 -4.63 -7.54 5.19
CA MET A 190 -5.47 -8.52 5.91
C MET A 190 -6.65 -7.89 6.65
N LYS A 191 -6.52 -6.62 7.08
CA LYS A 191 -7.55 -5.88 7.83
C LYS A 191 -7.56 -4.40 7.44
N GLY A 192 -8.63 -3.68 7.78
CA GLY A 192 -8.66 -2.21 7.78
C GLY A 192 -8.32 -1.64 9.16
N VAL A 193 -8.69 -0.38 9.40
CA VAL A 193 -8.66 0.21 10.74
C VAL A 193 -9.66 -0.51 11.66
N ASP A 194 -9.29 -0.65 12.93
CA ASP A 194 -10.22 -1.14 13.96
C ASP A 194 -11.48 -0.25 13.99
N PRO A 195 -12.69 -0.82 13.88
CA PRO A 195 -13.93 -0.06 13.96
C PRO A 195 -14.04 0.84 15.19
N GLU A 196 -13.55 0.40 16.36
CA GLU A 196 -13.60 1.19 17.59
C GLU A 196 -12.70 2.43 17.53
N ILE A 197 -11.53 2.29 16.88
CA ILE A 197 -10.60 3.40 16.67
C ILE A 197 -11.21 4.40 15.68
N ALA A 198 -11.76 3.92 14.56
CA ALA A 198 -12.39 4.77 13.55
C ALA A 198 -13.62 5.50 14.12
N GLU A 199 -14.47 4.83 14.91
CA GLU A 199 -15.61 5.46 15.56
C GLU A 199 -15.21 6.54 16.57
N ARG A 200 -14.17 6.27 17.37
CA ARG A 200 -13.61 7.25 18.30
C ARG A 200 -13.09 8.47 17.52
N TYR A 201 -12.37 8.25 16.43
CA TYR A 201 -11.86 9.31 15.57
C TYR A 201 -12.99 10.19 15.02
N ILE A 202 -14.08 9.61 14.50
CA ILE A 202 -15.24 10.36 14.02
C ILE A 202 -15.85 11.22 15.14
N ASN A 203 -15.97 10.67 16.34
CA ASN A 203 -16.53 11.40 17.48
C ASN A 203 -15.64 12.56 17.90
N ASP A 204 -14.32 12.36 17.95
CA ASP A 204 -13.34 13.40 18.27
C ASP A 204 -13.30 14.48 17.18
N PHE A 205 -13.39 14.11 15.90
CA PHE A 205 -13.55 15.04 14.80
C PHE A 205 -14.81 15.88 14.95
N CYS A 206 -15.96 15.26 15.22
CA CYS A 206 -17.22 15.98 15.35
C CYS A 206 -17.19 16.97 16.53
N ARG A 207 -16.58 16.58 17.65
CA ARG A 207 -16.33 17.47 18.80
C ARG A 207 -15.46 18.65 18.43
N LYS A 208 -14.29 18.37 17.84
CA LYS A 208 -13.30 19.38 17.47
C LYS A 208 -13.84 20.40 16.47
N HIS A 209 -14.67 19.95 15.52
CA HIS A 209 -15.18 20.79 14.43
C HIS A 209 -16.64 21.23 14.62
N SER A 210 -17.23 20.99 15.81
CA SER A 210 -18.62 21.31 16.14
C SER A 210 -19.64 20.77 15.13
N VAL A 211 -19.38 19.56 14.60
CA VAL A 211 -20.28 18.88 13.67
C VAL A 211 -21.40 18.20 14.45
N MET A 212 -22.63 18.46 14.04
CA MET A 212 -23.81 17.80 14.58
C MET A 212 -23.95 16.38 14.04
N GLN A 213 -24.13 15.42 14.93
CA GLN A 213 -24.44 14.04 14.58
C GLN A 213 -25.93 13.77 14.76
N ARG A 214 -26.49 12.90 13.91
CA ARG A 214 -27.88 12.47 14.04
C ARG A 214 -28.05 11.58 15.27
N SER A 215 -28.93 11.96 16.19
CA SER A 215 -29.25 11.21 17.42
C SER A 215 -30.70 10.78 17.42
N GLY A 216 -30.93 9.49 17.23
CA GLY A 216 -32.27 8.89 17.22
C GLY A 216 -33.10 9.30 16.00
N ILE A 217 -34.42 9.29 16.16
CA ILE A 217 -35.37 9.41 15.05
C ILE A 217 -35.52 10.87 14.58
N TRP A 218 -35.31 11.87 15.46
CA TRP A 218 -35.68 13.26 15.17
C TRP A 218 -34.65 14.35 15.56
N GLY A 219 -33.51 14.00 16.16
CA GLY A 219 -32.58 15.00 16.72
C GLY A 219 -31.23 15.10 16.04
N TRP A 220 -30.66 16.30 16.00
CA TRP A 220 -29.24 16.56 15.75
C TRP A 220 -28.59 16.97 17.07
N LYS A 221 -27.45 16.39 17.42
CA LYS A 221 -26.69 16.77 18.62
C LYS A 221 -25.19 16.77 18.33
N ILE A 222 -24.47 17.69 18.95
CA ILE A 222 -23.01 17.63 19.03
C ILE A 222 -22.68 16.66 20.17
N LEU A 223 -21.81 15.68 19.90
CA LEU A 223 -21.38 14.67 20.86
C LEU A 223 -20.23 15.14 21.74
#